data_AF-A0A8C8Y4V1-F1
#
_entry.id   AF-A0A8C8Y4V1-F1
#
_cell.length_a   1.000
_cell.length_b   1.000
_cell.length_c   1.000
_cell.angle_alpha   90.00
_cell.angle_beta   90.00
_cell.angle_gamma   90.00
#
_symmetry.space_group_name_H-M   'P 1'
#
loop_
_entity.id
_entity.type
_entity.pdbx_description
1 polymer ?
#
loop_
_entity_poly.entity_id
_entity_poly.type
_entity_poly.pdbx_seq_one_letter_code
_entity_poly.pdbx_strand_id
1 'polypeptide(L)'
;MDEESLQTALRTYDAQLQQVELALGAGLDPSELADLRQLQGDLKELIELTEASLVSVRKSKLLATLDGEHPARADAEYLAFQEAVAEGAQGSVAPRAELETAPEGEARPEPSRPGQEEEEGEDEEEEEWSGRKVNAPYYSSWGTLEYHNAMIVGAEEADDGSAGVRVLYLYPTHKSLKPCPFFLEGKCRFQENCRFSHGQVVSVDELRPFQDPDLSSLQTGSACLAKQQDGLWYPARITDVDSGYYTVKFDSLLLKEAVVEGDSILPPLRTDPTGSSDSDSGDADDPSYARVVEPSAADHGTCSSAFAGWEVHTRGIGSRLLAKMGYEFGKGLGRHAEGRVEPIHAVVLPRGKSLDQCAEILHKRTKGSKAGIQRPPKCPRRGVGRPPPRSVFDFLNEKLQSRAPATLEAGVASPGRRGSKETYHASKSAKRALSLRLFQTEKKIEQAQRDIRGIQKALARNTGRHSVTAAQLQERLAGAQRELGQLQAQEAGLQLEQRKADTHKKMTEF
;
A
#
# COMPACT_ATOMS: atom_id res chain seq x y z
N MET A 1 -21.25 27.68 -9.68
CA MET A 1 -22.40 27.70 -8.76
C MET A 1 -22.37 29.04 -8.05
N ASP A 2 -23.33 29.90 -8.34
CA ASP A 2 -23.34 31.26 -7.81
C ASP A 2 -23.88 31.27 -6.37
N GLU A 3 -23.30 32.12 -5.52
CA GLU A 3 -23.68 32.25 -4.11
C GLU A 3 -25.18 32.54 -3.94
N GLU A 4 -25.74 33.39 -4.81
CA GLU A 4 -27.16 33.76 -4.80
C GLU A 4 -28.08 32.60 -5.19
N SER A 5 -27.63 31.73 -6.09
CA SER A 5 -28.37 30.53 -6.49
C SER A 5 -28.50 29.55 -5.32
N LEU A 6 -27.41 29.35 -4.56
CA LEU A 6 -27.40 28.45 -3.40
C LEU A 6 -28.25 29.00 -2.25
N GLN A 7 -28.23 30.32 -2.01
CA GLN A 7 -29.11 30.95 -1.02
C GLN A 7 -30.58 30.83 -1.38
N THR A 8 -30.92 30.94 -2.66
CA THR A 8 -32.31 30.80 -3.14
C THR A 8 -32.78 29.35 -3.03
N ALA A 9 -31.90 28.38 -3.32
CA ALA A 9 -32.19 26.96 -3.13
C ALA A 9 -32.45 26.63 -1.65
N LEU A 10 -31.60 27.10 -0.73
CA LEU A 10 -31.78 26.93 0.72
C LEU A 10 -33.16 27.41 1.20
N ARG A 11 -33.54 28.64 0.82
CA ARG A 11 -34.88 29.18 1.16
C ARG A 11 -36.03 28.32 0.64
N THR A 12 -35.83 27.67 -0.51
CA THR A 12 -36.83 26.80 -1.12
C THR A 12 -36.94 25.49 -0.35
N TYR A 13 -35.81 24.88 0.02
CA TYR A 13 -35.79 23.64 0.82
C TYR A 13 -36.31 23.86 2.24
N ASP A 14 -36.00 24.99 2.87
CA ASP A 14 -36.55 25.36 4.17
C ASP A 14 -38.08 25.50 4.12
N ALA A 15 -38.60 26.13 3.06
CA ALA A 15 -40.04 26.25 2.87
C ALA A 15 -40.72 24.89 2.65
N GLN A 16 -40.08 23.99 1.90
CA GLN A 16 -40.56 22.62 1.70
C GLN A 16 -40.51 21.81 3.00
N LEU A 17 -39.45 21.95 3.80
CA LEU A 17 -39.32 21.28 5.09
C LEU A 17 -40.43 21.72 6.05
N GLN A 18 -40.73 23.02 6.12
CA GLN A 18 -41.85 23.55 6.91
C GLN A 18 -43.20 22.98 6.46
N GLN A 19 -43.42 22.82 5.16
CA GLN A 19 -44.65 22.20 4.63
C GLN A 19 -44.76 20.73 5.04
N VAL A 20 -43.67 19.97 5.00
CA VAL A 20 -43.62 18.57 5.43
C VAL A 20 -43.86 18.45 6.93
N GLU A 21 -43.30 19.35 7.74
CA GLU A 21 -43.52 19.38 9.19
C GLU A 21 -44.96 19.71 9.57
N LEU A 22 -45.61 20.62 8.83
CA LEU A 22 -47.04 20.90 8.98
C LEU A 22 -47.90 19.68 8.58
N ALA A 23 -47.54 18.96 7.51
CA ALA A 23 -48.24 17.76 7.08
C ALA A 23 -48.09 16.61 8.10
N LEU A 24 -46.92 16.45 8.70
CA LEU A 24 -46.68 15.48 9.78
C LEU A 24 -47.51 15.78 11.03
N GLY A 25 -47.82 17.06 11.30
CA GLY A 25 -48.70 17.49 12.39
C GLY A 25 -50.19 17.28 12.14
N ALA A 26 -50.62 17.06 10.89
CA ALA A 26 -52.02 16.95 10.49
C ALA A 26 -52.64 15.55 10.70
N GLY A 27 -51.86 14.54 11.10
CA GLY A 27 -52.36 13.21 11.48
C GLY A 27 -52.82 12.34 10.30
N LEU A 28 -51.91 12.09 9.35
CA LEU A 28 -52.13 11.27 8.14
C LEU A 28 -52.02 9.76 8.40
N ASP A 29 -52.33 8.95 7.37
CA ASP A 29 -52.28 7.49 7.42
C ASP A 29 -50.87 6.95 7.72
N PRO A 30 -50.72 5.77 8.36
CA PRO A 30 -49.44 5.27 8.85
C PRO A 30 -48.35 5.07 7.79
N SER A 31 -48.70 4.77 6.53
CA SER A 31 -47.70 4.66 5.45
C SER A 31 -47.23 6.02 4.96
N GLU A 32 -48.15 6.98 4.82
CA GLU A 32 -47.83 8.36 4.42
C GLU A 32 -46.97 9.06 5.48
N LEU A 33 -47.18 8.73 6.76
CA LEU A 33 -46.33 9.19 7.85
C LEU A 33 -44.90 8.64 7.81
N ALA A 34 -44.67 7.47 7.23
CA ALA A 34 -43.33 6.92 7.05
C ALA A 34 -42.62 7.65 5.91
N ASP A 35 -43.30 7.83 4.78
CA ASP A 35 -42.78 8.53 3.60
C ASP A 35 -42.47 10.00 3.90
N LEU A 36 -43.34 10.70 4.65
CA LEU A 36 -43.11 12.08 5.06
C LEU A 36 -41.95 12.23 6.07
N ARG A 37 -41.71 11.23 6.93
CA ARG A 37 -40.55 11.23 7.82
C ARG A 37 -39.25 11.01 7.07
N GLN A 38 -39.27 10.14 6.05
CA GLN A 38 -38.13 9.96 5.16
C GLN A 38 -37.84 11.26 4.40
N LEU A 39 -38.87 11.87 3.80
CA LEU A 39 -38.73 13.15 3.09
C LEU A 39 -38.22 14.28 4.01
N GLN A 40 -38.64 14.31 5.27
CA GLN A 40 -38.11 15.26 6.27
C GLN A 40 -36.62 15.04 6.51
N GLY A 41 -36.16 13.79 6.57
CA GLY A 41 -34.75 13.44 6.69
C GLY A 41 -33.96 13.88 5.47
N ASP A 42 -34.44 13.52 4.28
CA ASP A 42 -33.81 13.84 3.00
C ASP A 42 -33.69 15.36 2.79
N LEU A 43 -34.73 16.14 3.13
CA LEU A 43 -34.69 17.60 3.04
C LEU A 43 -33.70 18.23 4.03
N LYS A 44 -33.57 17.69 5.24
CA LYS A 44 -32.57 18.17 6.22
C LYS A 44 -31.15 17.90 5.74
N GLU A 45 -30.88 16.71 5.22
CA GLU A 45 -29.58 16.37 4.63
C GLU A 45 -29.25 17.27 3.44
N LEU A 46 -30.25 17.55 2.58
CA LEU A 46 -30.06 18.40 1.41
C LEU A 46 -29.79 19.87 1.79
N ILE A 47 -30.42 20.37 2.86
CA ILE A 47 -30.11 21.69 3.43
C ILE A 47 -28.66 21.71 3.96
N GLU A 48 -28.24 20.73 4.74
CA GLU A 48 -26.88 20.66 5.28
C GLU A 48 -25.81 20.63 4.15
N LEU A 49 -26.03 19.84 3.10
CA LEU A 49 -25.12 19.77 1.95
C LEU A 49 -25.04 21.09 1.17
N THR A 50 -26.17 21.78 1.03
CA THR A 50 -26.21 23.06 0.32
C THR A 50 -25.65 24.22 1.14
N GLU A 51 -25.80 24.21 2.47
CA GLU A 51 -25.10 25.12 3.38
C GLU A 51 -23.58 24.91 3.34
N ALA A 52 -23.12 23.66 3.38
CA ALA A 52 -21.69 23.35 3.28
C ALA A 52 -21.10 23.82 1.95
N SER A 53 -21.83 23.62 0.85
CA SER A 53 -21.44 24.11 -0.48
C SER A 53 -21.34 25.63 -0.52
N LEU A 54 -22.27 26.34 0.12
CA LEU A 54 -22.29 27.80 0.19
C LEU A 54 -21.11 28.35 1.02
N VAL A 55 -20.77 27.70 2.14
CA VAL A 55 -19.59 28.05 2.94
C VAL A 55 -18.30 27.85 2.12
N SER A 56 -18.21 26.77 1.36
CA SER A 56 -17.07 26.50 0.47
C SER A 56 -16.89 27.60 -0.59
N VAL A 57 -17.99 28.01 -1.25
CA VAL A 57 -17.97 29.09 -2.25
C VAL A 57 -17.60 30.45 -1.63
N ARG A 58 -18.07 30.75 -0.41
CA ARG A 58 -17.66 31.97 0.30
C ARG A 58 -16.19 31.96 0.67
N LYS A 59 -15.66 30.82 1.10
CA LYS A 59 -14.25 30.65 1.43
C LYS A 59 -13.36 30.85 0.21
N SER A 60 -13.70 30.25 -0.93
CA SER A 60 -12.91 30.43 -2.16
C SER A 60 -12.93 31.87 -2.65
N LYS A 61 -14.07 32.57 -2.53
CA LYS A 61 -14.19 34.00 -2.87
C LYS A 61 -13.33 34.89 -1.96
N LEU A 62 -13.26 34.60 -0.66
CA LEU A 62 -12.40 35.32 0.29
C LEU A 62 -10.91 35.06 0.04
N LEU A 63 -10.53 33.82 -0.29
CA LEU A 63 -9.15 33.48 -0.64
C LEU A 63 -8.72 34.21 -1.93
N ALA A 64 -9.59 34.23 -2.94
CA ALA A 64 -9.33 34.97 -4.19
C ALA A 64 -9.14 36.49 -3.96
N THR A 65 -9.82 37.08 -2.97
CA THR A 65 -9.60 38.50 -2.63
C THR A 65 -8.27 38.75 -1.92
N LEU A 66 -7.77 37.78 -1.14
CA LEU A 66 -6.49 37.91 -0.43
C LEU A 66 -5.29 37.67 -1.35
N ASP A 67 -5.40 36.73 -2.29
CA ASP A 67 -4.35 36.46 -3.27
C ASP A 67 -4.15 37.63 -4.26
N GLY A 68 -5.19 38.45 -4.47
CA GLY A 68 -5.10 39.66 -5.29
C GLY A 68 -4.29 40.81 -4.67
N GLU A 69 -4.08 40.80 -3.34
CA GLU A 69 -3.36 41.87 -2.63
C GLU A 69 -1.86 41.58 -2.43
N HIS A 70 -1.37 40.39 -2.79
CA HIS A 70 0.00 39.93 -2.49
C HIS A 70 0.98 39.65 -3.64
N PRO A 71 0.76 39.98 -4.94
CA PRO A 71 1.75 39.65 -5.96
C PRO A 71 2.92 40.64 -6.05
N ALA A 72 2.81 41.87 -5.53
CA ALA A 72 3.80 42.91 -5.82
C ALA A 72 4.97 43.03 -4.83
N ARG A 73 4.91 42.36 -3.66
CA ARG A 73 5.90 42.56 -2.59
C ARG A 73 6.94 41.44 -2.48
N ALA A 74 6.53 40.20 -2.76
CA ALA A 74 7.41 39.03 -2.72
C ALA A 74 8.41 38.98 -3.88
N ASP A 75 8.01 39.43 -5.08
CA ASP A 75 8.86 39.42 -6.27
C ASP A 75 10.06 40.38 -6.15
N ALA A 76 9.91 41.47 -5.40
CA ALA A 76 10.98 42.47 -5.22
C ALA A 76 12.09 41.99 -4.28
N GLU A 77 11.74 41.31 -3.17
CA GLU A 77 12.73 40.78 -2.23
C GLU A 77 13.47 39.57 -2.82
N TYR A 78 12.78 38.73 -3.59
CA TYR A 78 13.37 37.57 -4.25
C TYR A 78 14.37 37.97 -5.34
N LEU A 79 14.06 39.01 -6.13
CA LEU A 79 14.99 39.53 -7.14
C LEU A 79 16.21 40.23 -6.52
N ALA A 80 16.03 40.98 -5.43
CA ALA A 80 17.13 41.61 -4.71
C ALA A 80 18.10 40.58 -4.10
N PHE A 81 17.58 39.43 -3.66
CA PHE A 81 18.39 38.32 -3.15
C PHE A 81 19.21 37.64 -4.25
N GLN A 82 18.62 37.41 -5.44
CA GLN A 82 19.34 36.80 -6.57
C GLN A 82 20.47 37.69 -7.10
N GLU A 83 20.29 39.01 -7.10
CA GLU A 83 21.30 39.96 -7.57
C GLU A 83 22.51 40.02 -6.62
N ALA A 84 22.29 39.95 -5.30
CA ALA A 84 23.35 39.89 -4.29
C ALA A 84 24.20 38.61 -4.37
N VAL A 85 23.61 37.48 -4.79
CA VAL A 85 24.33 36.20 -4.96
C VAL A 85 25.16 36.22 -6.25
N ALA A 86 24.74 36.94 -7.28
CA ALA A 86 25.47 37.06 -8.54
C ALA A 86 26.73 37.95 -8.43
N GLU A 87 26.69 39.01 -7.61
CA GLU A 87 27.83 39.91 -7.41
C GLU A 87 28.98 39.29 -6.57
N GLY A 88 28.71 38.23 -5.80
CA GLY A 88 29.73 37.51 -5.03
C GLY A 88 30.64 36.58 -5.84
N ALA A 89 30.37 36.37 -7.14
CA ALA A 89 31.00 35.32 -7.93
C ALA A 89 32.02 35.80 -8.99
N GLN A 90 32.41 37.08 -9.01
CA GLN A 90 33.44 37.59 -9.94
C GLN A 90 34.55 38.36 -9.23
N GLY A 91 35.68 37.68 -9.04
CA GLY A 91 36.89 38.23 -8.43
C GLY A 91 38.19 37.53 -8.85
N SER A 92 38.52 37.64 -10.14
CA SER A 92 39.86 37.60 -10.77
C SER A 92 40.75 36.33 -10.72
N VAL A 93 41.14 35.91 -11.93
CA VAL A 93 42.19 34.93 -12.26
C VAL A 93 43.45 35.68 -12.73
N ALA A 94 44.65 35.26 -12.28
CA ALA A 94 45.86 35.21 -13.12
C ALA A 94 46.96 34.30 -12.51
N PRO A 95 47.83 33.64 -13.33
CA PRO A 95 48.57 32.44 -12.91
C PRO A 95 50.12 32.50 -13.04
N ARG A 96 50.77 31.45 -12.49
CA ARG A 96 52.15 30.90 -12.71
C ARG A 96 53.38 31.54 -12.06
N ALA A 97 54.02 30.79 -11.15
CA ALA A 97 55.46 30.48 -11.17
C ALA A 97 55.78 29.31 -10.21
N GLU A 98 56.71 28.45 -10.62
CA GLU A 98 57.18 27.24 -9.95
C GLU A 98 58.20 27.53 -8.83
N LEU A 99 58.38 26.51 -7.98
CA LEU A 99 59.62 26.07 -7.33
C LEU A 99 59.69 26.13 -5.79
N GLU A 100 60.12 24.97 -5.31
CA GLU A 100 60.45 24.47 -3.98
C GLU A 100 61.09 25.44 -2.98
N THR A 101 60.73 25.31 -1.69
CA THR A 101 61.59 24.81 -0.60
C THR A 101 60.93 25.07 0.76
N ALA A 102 60.83 24.02 1.59
CA ALA A 102 60.67 24.11 3.05
C ALA A 102 62.06 24.45 3.66
N PRO A 103 62.22 24.86 4.95
CA PRO A 103 61.76 24.05 6.10
C PRO A 103 61.44 24.80 7.43
N GLU A 104 60.92 23.98 8.36
CA GLU A 104 61.09 23.99 9.83
C GLU A 104 60.41 25.07 10.71
N GLY A 105 59.70 24.59 11.75
CA GLY A 105 59.28 25.43 12.87
C GLY A 105 58.14 24.90 13.76
N GLU A 106 58.32 23.71 14.32
CA GLU A 106 57.87 23.23 15.65
C GLU A 106 56.45 23.45 16.24
N ALA A 107 56.03 22.36 16.92
CA ALA A 107 55.23 22.31 18.16
C ALA A 107 53.68 22.30 18.07
N ARG A 108 53.15 21.07 18.17
CA ARG A 108 51.85 20.73 18.79
C ARG A 108 51.82 21.26 20.24
N PRO A 109 50.65 21.59 20.83
CA PRO A 109 49.82 20.52 21.40
C PRO A 109 48.29 20.72 21.24
N GLU A 110 47.57 19.62 21.09
CA GLU A 110 46.13 19.47 21.37
C GLU A 110 45.82 19.99 22.79
N PRO A 111 44.62 20.53 23.09
CA PRO A 111 43.54 19.62 23.51
C PRO A 111 42.08 20.09 23.30
N SER A 112 41.18 19.12 23.33
CA SER A 112 39.79 19.17 23.85
C SER A 112 38.66 19.60 22.90
N ARG A 113 37.78 18.63 22.61
CA ARG A 113 36.36 18.85 22.29
C ARG A 113 35.67 19.59 23.45
N PRO A 114 34.70 20.46 23.14
CA PRO A 114 33.28 20.15 23.38
C PRO A 114 32.48 20.44 22.09
N GLY A 115 31.35 19.85 21.79
CA GLY A 115 30.26 19.32 22.59
C GLY A 115 29.01 19.65 21.76
N GLN A 116 28.14 18.66 21.56
CA GLN A 116 26.97 18.69 20.70
C GLN A 116 26.13 19.97 20.86
N GLU A 117 25.77 20.58 19.73
CA GLU A 117 24.62 21.47 19.60
C GLU A 117 23.66 20.80 18.61
N GLU A 118 22.59 20.25 19.18
CA GLU A 118 21.19 20.34 18.70
C GLU A 118 20.88 19.81 17.29
N GLU A 119 20.69 18.49 17.18
CA GLU A 119 19.68 17.89 16.30
C GLU A 119 18.29 18.14 16.92
N GLU A 120 17.72 19.33 16.72
CA GLU A 120 16.29 19.59 16.99
C GLU A 120 15.54 20.04 15.72
N GLY A 121 16.18 19.97 14.54
CA GLY A 121 15.61 20.45 13.27
C GLY A 121 15.30 19.37 12.22
N GLU A 122 15.75 18.13 12.40
CA GLU A 122 15.58 17.08 11.38
C GLU A 122 14.21 16.37 11.49
N ASP A 123 13.65 16.28 12.71
CA ASP A 123 12.40 15.55 12.95
C ASP A 123 11.15 16.22 12.36
N GLU A 124 11.12 17.55 12.18
CA GLU A 124 9.93 18.25 11.64
C GLU A 124 9.80 18.09 10.11
N GLU A 125 10.91 17.96 9.38
CA GLU A 125 10.88 17.77 7.92
C GLU A 125 10.57 16.31 7.55
N GLU A 126 11.14 15.32 8.24
CA GLU A 126 10.86 13.88 8.02
C GLU A 126 9.38 13.52 8.18
N GLU A 127 8.71 14.32 9.01
CA GLU A 127 7.33 14.22 9.42
C GLU A 127 6.30 14.68 8.36
N GLU A 128 6.72 15.47 7.37
CA GLU A 128 5.86 15.99 6.28
C GLU A 128 5.73 15.02 5.09
N TRP A 129 6.68 14.10 4.92
CA TRP A 129 6.72 13.24 3.74
C TRP A 129 5.68 12.11 3.77
N SER A 130 5.33 11.64 4.98
CA SER A 130 4.46 10.48 5.16
C SER A 130 3.04 10.72 4.62
N GLY A 131 2.64 9.92 3.64
CA GLY A 131 1.32 9.98 2.99
C GLY A 131 1.24 10.92 1.78
N ARG A 132 2.34 11.54 1.36
CA ARG A 132 2.41 12.26 0.07
C ARG A 132 2.38 11.26 -1.08
N LYS A 133 1.57 11.55 -2.10
CA LYS A 133 1.54 10.80 -3.36
C LYS A 133 2.61 11.36 -4.28
N VAL A 134 3.41 10.47 -4.87
CA VAL A 134 4.55 10.81 -5.73
C VAL A 134 4.61 9.84 -6.90
N ASN A 135 5.48 10.11 -7.87
CA ASN A 135 5.83 9.16 -8.90
C ASN A 135 7.30 8.74 -8.72
N ALA A 136 7.52 7.44 -8.50
CA ALA A 136 8.79 6.89 -8.06
C ALA A 136 9.39 5.93 -9.12
N PRO A 137 10.74 5.85 -9.21
CA PRO A 137 11.42 4.97 -10.14
C PRO A 137 11.29 3.50 -9.73
N TYR A 138 10.74 2.67 -10.60
CA TYR A 138 10.66 1.22 -10.45
C TYR A 138 11.60 0.53 -11.43
N TYR A 139 12.47 -0.32 -10.90
CA TYR A 139 13.29 -1.21 -11.70
C TYR A 139 12.56 -2.53 -11.92
N SER A 140 12.14 -2.75 -13.17
CA SER A 140 11.61 -4.07 -13.57
C SER A 140 12.70 -5.14 -13.42
N SER A 141 12.29 -6.40 -13.24
CA SER A 141 13.22 -7.54 -13.14
C SER A 141 14.15 -7.73 -14.36
N TRP A 142 13.82 -7.09 -15.49
CA TRP A 142 14.62 -7.09 -16.71
C TRP A 142 15.52 -5.85 -16.86
N GLY A 143 15.61 -4.99 -15.84
CA GLY A 143 16.48 -3.82 -15.80
C GLY A 143 15.92 -2.54 -16.44
N THR A 144 14.66 -2.54 -16.88
CA THR A 144 14.00 -1.33 -17.39
C THR A 144 13.58 -0.42 -16.23
N LEU A 145 14.00 0.84 -16.28
CA LEU A 145 13.59 1.89 -15.36
C LEU A 145 12.26 2.49 -15.83
N GLU A 146 11.21 2.33 -15.03
CA GLU A 146 9.88 2.90 -15.29
C GLU A 146 9.45 3.78 -14.10
N TYR A 147 8.60 4.76 -14.33
CA TYR A 147 8.12 5.67 -13.29
C TYR A 147 6.68 5.34 -12.94
N HIS A 148 6.42 4.96 -11.68
CA HIS A 148 5.11 4.51 -11.22
C HIS A 148 4.61 5.34 -10.03
N ASN A 149 3.30 5.57 -10.00
CA ASN A 149 2.67 6.25 -8.88
C ASN A 149 2.80 5.45 -7.58
N ALA A 150 3.28 6.13 -6.55
CA ALA A 150 3.56 5.57 -5.23
C ALA A 150 3.15 6.56 -4.12
N MET A 151 3.12 6.07 -2.89
CA MET A 151 2.90 6.87 -1.69
C MET A 151 4.08 6.71 -0.75
N ILE A 152 4.56 7.81 -0.19
CA ILE A 152 5.63 7.80 0.80
C ILE A 152 5.09 7.31 2.14
N VAL A 153 5.80 6.38 2.78
CA VAL A 153 5.46 5.82 4.10
C VAL A 153 6.21 6.56 5.21
N GLY A 154 7.45 6.98 4.95
CA GLY A 154 8.29 7.74 5.86
C GLY A 154 9.69 7.97 5.27
N ALA A 155 10.45 8.85 5.90
CA ALA A 155 11.87 9.02 5.63
C ALA A 155 12.63 7.77 6.09
N GLU A 156 13.60 7.35 5.28
CA GLU A 156 14.52 6.26 5.60
C GLU A 156 15.83 6.47 4.84
N GLU A 157 16.97 6.32 5.50
CA GLU A 157 18.27 6.43 4.86
C GLU A 157 18.41 5.43 3.71
N ALA A 158 18.87 5.90 2.55
CA ALA A 158 19.18 5.04 1.41
C ALA A 158 20.45 4.22 1.68
N ASP A 159 20.68 3.18 0.88
CA ASP A 159 21.87 2.31 1.00
C ASP A 159 23.20 3.10 0.88
N ASP A 160 23.16 4.25 0.21
CA ASP A 160 24.31 5.16 0.02
C ASP A 160 24.54 6.12 1.21
N GLY A 161 23.73 6.04 2.27
CA GLY A 161 23.76 6.94 3.42
C GLY A 161 23.19 8.34 3.15
N SER A 162 22.54 8.53 2.00
CA SER A 162 21.81 9.75 1.67
C SER A 162 20.39 9.71 2.23
N ALA A 163 19.81 10.89 2.46
CA ALA A 163 18.41 11.01 2.87
C ALA A 163 17.48 10.44 1.78
N GLY A 164 16.77 9.37 2.13
CA GLY A 164 15.83 8.69 1.25
C GLY A 164 14.42 8.68 1.84
N VAL A 165 13.47 8.26 1.02
CA VAL A 165 12.11 8.00 1.48
C VAL A 165 11.66 6.63 1.02
N ARG A 166 10.93 5.94 1.90
CA ARG A 166 10.33 4.65 1.59
C ARG A 166 8.99 4.85 0.88
N VAL A 167 8.86 4.29 -0.33
CA VAL A 167 7.64 4.39 -1.14
C VAL A 167 6.94 3.05 -1.32
N LEU A 168 5.61 3.07 -1.35
CA LEU A 168 4.75 1.94 -1.70
C LEU A 168 3.94 2.25 -2.95
N TYR A 169 3.97 1.34 -3.92
CA TYR A 169 3.26 1.49 -5.18
C TYR A 169 1.74 1.41 -5.00
N LEU A 170 1.01 2.36 -5.61
CA LEU A 170 -0.46 2.45 -5.49
C LEU A 170 -1.19 1.40 -6.31
N TYR A 171 -0.59 0.96 -7.41
CA TYR A 171 -1.25 0.12 -8.41
C TYR A 171 -0.58 -1.26 -8.52
N PRO A 172 -0.66 -2.12 -7.49
CA PRO A 172 0.01 -3.42 -7.49
C PRO A 172 -0.65 -4.37 -8.50
N THR A 173 0.10 -4.77 -9.52
CA THR A 173 -0.30 -5.80 -10.50
C THR A 173 0.01 -7.22 -10.03
N HIS A 174 0.98 -7.36 -9.12
CA HIS A 174 1.41 -8.63 -8.55
C HIS A 174 1.30 -8.67 -7.03
N LYS A 175 1.10 -9.88 -6.48
CA LYS A 175 1.02 -10.09 -5.02
C LYS A 175 2.26 -9.63 -4.26
N SER A 176 3.43 -9.66 -4.90
CA SER A 176 4.69 -9.17 -4.36
C SER A 176 4.75 -7.64 -4.24
N LEU A 177 4.02 -6.91 -5.08
CA LEU A 177 3.93 -5.44 -5.04
C LEU A 177 2.85 -4.96 -4.07
N LYS A 178 1.94 -5.84 -3.65
CA LYS A 178 0.89 -5.49 -2.69
C LYS A 178 1.51 -5.12 -1.34
N PRO A 179 1.17 -3.96 -0.76
CA PRO A 179 1.74 -3.51 0.51
C PRO A 179 1.41 -4.49 1.64
N CYS A 180 2.39 -4.77 2.50
CA CYS A 180 2.23 -5.66 3.65
C CYS A 180 1.47 -4.95 4.78
N PRO A 181 0.28 -5.44 5.19
CA PRO A 181 -0.49 -4.83 6.28
C PRO A 181 0.28 -4.85 7.61
N PHE A 182 1.00 -5.95 7.88
CA PHE A 182 1.79 -6.08 9.11
C PHE A 182 3.02 -5.18 9.14
N PHE A 183 3.57 -4.81 7.98
CA PHE A 183 4.69 -3.89 7.89
C PHE A 183 4.24 -2.46 8.22
N LEU A 184 3.10 -2.05 7.65
CA LEU A 184 2.48 -0.76 7.96
C LEU A 184 2.13 -0.62 9.45
N GLU A 185 1.81 -1.73 10.13
CA GLU A 185 1.59 -1.76 11.57
C GLU A 185 2.88 -1.93 12.42
N GLY A 186 4.07 -2.05 11.81
CA GLY A 186 5.33 -2.28 12.50
C GLY A 186 5.49 -3.67 13.15
N LYS A 187 4.67 -4.66 12.73
CA LYS A 187 4.61 -6.02 13.31
C LYS A 187 5.16 -7.09 12.38
N CYS A 188 5.62 -6.75 11.19
CA CYS A 188 6.16 -7.72 10.24
C CYS A 188 7.53 -8.23 10.69
N ARG A 189 7.70 -9.55 10.75
CA ARG A 189 8.96 -10.21 11.15
C ARG A 189 9.84 -10.63 9.97
N PHE A 190 9.32 -10.51 8.75
CA PHE A 190 9.91 -11.16 7.58
C PHE A 190 10.80 -10.24 6.73
N GLN A 191 10.89 -8.95 7.07
CA GLN A 191 11.70 -7.93 6.35
C GLN A 191 11.62 -8.15 4.82
N GLU A 192 12.73 -8.26 4.11
CA GLU A 192 12.80 -8.45 2.66
C GLU A 192 12.27 -9.80 2.15
N ASN A 193 12.14 -10.81 3.02
CA ASN A 193 11.58 -12.13 2.67
C ASN A 193 10.06 -12.20 2.85
N CYS A 194 9.40 -11.06 3.06
CA CYS A 194 7.97 -11.00 3.19
C CYS A 194 7.25 -11.39 1.89
N ARG A 195 6.07 -12.01 2.02
CA ARG A 195 5.22 -12.34 0.86
C ARG A 195 4.66 -11.09 0.16
N PHE A 196 4.57 -9.99 0.91
CA PHE A 196 4.01 -8.71 0.49
C PHE A 196 5.10 -7.64 0.50
N SER A 197 4.93 -6.60 -0.30
CA SER A 197 5.91 -5.52 -0.43
C SER A 197 6.05 -4.74 0.88
N HIS A 198 7.30 -4.45 1.25
CA HIS A 198 7.64 -3.42 2.24
C HIS A 198 7.99 -2.08 1.56
N GLY A 199 7.77 -1.98 0.26
CA GLY A 199 8.18 -0.82 -0.53
C GLY A 199 9.65 -0.86 -0.87
N GLN A 200 10.12 0.27 -1.39
CA GLN A 200 11.53 0.49 -1.70
C GLN A 200 11.96 1.85 -1.13
N VAL A 201 13.22 1.98 -0.78
CA VAL A 201 13.81 3.28 -0.44
C VAL A 201 14.32 3.91 -1.73
N VAL A 202 13.98 5.17 -1.96
CA VAL A 202 14.40 5.97 -3.11
C VAL A 202 14.87 7.33 -2.63
N SER A 203 15.88 7.88 -3.31
CA SER A 203 16.35 9.23 -3.02
C SER A 203 15.27 10.24 -3.35
N VAL A 204 15.25 11.35 -2.60
CA VAL A 204 14.26 12.42 -2.80
C VAL A 204 14.41 13.06 -4.18
N ASP A 205 15.64 13.13 -4.70
CA ASP A 205 15.97 13.70 -6.02
C ASP A 205 15.41 12.89 -7.20
N GLU A 206 15.20 11.58 -7.03
CA GLU A 206 14.66 10.73 -8.07
C GLU A 206 13.14 10.78 -8.16
N LEU A 207 12.47 11.35 -7.16
CA LEU A 207 11.02 11.46 -7.11
C LEU A 207 10.49 12.52 -8.07
N ARG A 208 9.35 12.20 -8.68
CA ARG A 208 8.59 13.10 -9.55
C ARG A 208 7.24 13.44 -8.93
N PRO A 209 6.62 14.57 -9.33
CA PRO A 209 5.24 14.87 -8.95
C PRO A 209 4.30 13.73 -9.32
N PHE A 210 3.26 13.54 -8.51
CA PHE A 210 2.22 12.55 -8.79
C PHE A 210 1.60 12.78 -10.17
N GLN A 211 1.40 11.70 -10.93
CA GLN A 211 0.77 11.78 -12.24
C GLN A 211 -0.67 11.26 -12.16
N ASP A 212 -1.66 12.15 -12.23
CA ASP A 212 -3.06 11.75 -12.27
C ASP A 212 -3.35 10.96 -13.57
N PRO A 213 -3.99 9.78 -13.48
CA PRO A 213 -4.34 8.99 -14.67
C PRO A 213 -5.36 9.74 -15.53
N ASP A 214 -5.06 9.95 -16.82
CA ASP A 214 -6.00 10.57 -17.75
C ASP A 214 -7.08 9.56 -18.20
N LEU A 215 -8.26 9.68 -17.60
CA LEU A 215 -9.42 8.84 -17.92
C LEU A 215 -10.15 9.28 -19.20
N SER A 216 -9.80 10.43 -19.80
CA SER A 216 -10.47 10.97 -20.99
C SER A 216 -10.34 10.08 -22.23
N SER A 217 -9.28 9.26 -22.27
CA SER A 217 -9.01 8.31 -23.36
C SER A 217 -9.80 6.99 -23.27
N LEU A 218 -10.49 6.77 -22.15
CA LEU A 218 -11.19 5.51 -21.88
C LEU A 218 -12.61 5.55 -22.43
N GLN A 219 -12.87 4.71 -23.42
CA GLN A 219 -14.17 4.52 -24.04
C GLN A 219 -14.51 3.03 -24.12
N THR A 220 -15.76 2.72 -24.45
CA THR A 220 -16.19 1.33 -24.69
C THR A 220 -15.28 0.66 -25.72
N GLY A 221 -14.72 -0.50 -25.35
CA GLY A 221 -13.76 -1.28 -26.13
C GLY A 221 -12.29 -1.02 -25.79
N SER A 222 -11.96 0.06 -25.08
CA SER A 222 -10.58 0.37 -24.69
C SER A 222 -10.03 -0.66 -23.70
N ALA A 223 -8.75 -0.98 -23.84
CA ALA A 223 -8.01 -1.74 -22.83
C ALA A 223 -7.71 -0.85 -21.61
N CYS A 224 -7.78 -1.42 -20.41
CA CYS A 224 -7.56 -0.73 -19.16
C CYS A 224 -7.01 -1.68 -18.09
N LEU A 225 -6.46 -1.14 -17.01
CA LEU A 225 -6.21 -1.85 -15.76
C LEU A 225 -7.35 -1.55 -14.80
N ALA A 226 -7.97 -2.57 -14.25
CA ALA A 226 -9.06 -2.43 -13.29
C ALA A 226 -8.74 -3.11 -11.96
N LYS A 227 -9.12 -2.46 -10.86
CA LYS A 227 -8.93 -2.99 -9.51
C LYS A 227 -9.97 -4.05 -9.20
N GLN A 228 -9.53 -5.18 -8.64
CA GLN A 228 -10.40 -6.26 -8.20
C GLN A 228 -10.52 -6.29 -6.66
N GLN A 229 -11.45 -7.10 -6.14
CA GLN A 229 -11.73 -7.27 -4.71
C GLN A 229 -10.52 -7.75 -3.89
N ASP A 230 -9.54 -8.41 -4.53
CA ASP A 230 -8.32 -8.84 -3.86
C ASP A 230 -7.28 -7.70 -3.72
N GLY A 231 -7.60 -6.50 -4.22
CA GLY A 231 -6.75 -5.31 -4.16
C GLY A 231 -5.62 -5.31 -5.19
N LEU A 232 -5.67 -6.17 -6.20
CA LEU A 232 -4.74 -6.17 -7.33
C LEU A 232 -5.39 -5.55 -8.57
N TRP A 233 -4.53 -5.00 -9.43
CA TRP A 233 -4.92 -4.41 -10.70
C TRP A 233 -4.69 -5.41 -11.84
N TYR A 234 -5.74 -5.67 -12.61
CA TYR A 234 -5.74 -6.66 -13.69
C TYR A 234 -6.05 -6.03 -15.04
N PRO A 235 -5.45 -6.52 -16.13
CA PRO A 235 -5.81 -6.10 -17.47
C PRO A 235 -7.25 -6.50 -17.79
N ALA A 236 -8.00 -5.54 -18.32
CA ALA A 236 -9.42 -5.65 -18.66
C ALA A 236 -9.75 -4.79 -19.88
N ARG A 237 -10.97 -4.94 -20.39
CA ARG A 237 -11.54 -4.10 -21.45
C ARG A 237 -12.85 -3.52 -21.00
N ILE A 238 -13.06 -2.24 -21.31
CA ILE A 238 -14.30 -1.55 -20.96
C ILE A 238 -15.40 -2.04 -21.91
N THR A 239 -16.49 -2.55 -21.37
CA THR A 239 -17.66 -2.98 -22.14
C THR A 239 -18.75 -1.93 -22.15
N ASP A 240 -18.83 -1.09 -21.11
CA ASP A 240 -19.83 -0.05 -21.00
C ASP A 240 -19.35 1.11 -20.10
N VAL A 241 -19.84 2.32 -20.33
CA VAL A 241 -19.48 3.54 -19.58
C VAL A 241 -20.74 4.33 -19.29
N ASP A 242 -21.14 4.38 -18.03
CA ASP A 242 -22.35 5.04 -17.54
C ASP A 242 -22.00 6.05 -16.46
N SER A 243 -22.06 7.35 -16.77
CA SER A 243 -21.97 8.47 -15.80
C SER A 243 -20.85 8.35 -14.74
N GLY A 244 -19.67 7.88 -15.12
CA GLY A 244 -18.51 7.71 -14.22
C GLY A 244 -18.32 6.29 -13.66
N TYR A 245 -19.21 5.36 -14.02
CA TYR A 245 -19.06 3.93 -13.78
C TYR A 245 -18.62 3.22 -15.06
N TYR A 246 -17.59 2.38 -14.96
CA TYR A 246 -17.03 1.61 -16.06
C TYR A 246 -17.34 0.13 -15.83
N THR A 247 -18.07 -0.48 -16.75
CA THR A 247 -18.23 -1.94 -16.75
C THR A 247 -17.02 -2.53 -17.48
N VAL A 248 -16.27 -3.39 -16.79
CA VAL A 248 -15.04 -3.97 -17.31
C VAL A 248 -15.11 -5.48 -17.36
N LYS A 249 -14.59 -6.03 -18.46
CA LYS A 249 -14.38 -7.46 -18.66
C LYS A 249 -12.89 -7.76 -18.55
N PHE A 250 -12.50 -8.51 -17.52
CA PHE A 250 -11.11 -8.92 -17.32
C PHE A 250 -10.65 -9.89 -18.42
N ASP A 251 -9.38 -9.78 -18.81
CA ASP A 251 -8.78 -10.70 -19.78
C ASP A 251 -8.63 -12.12 -19.18
N SER A 252 -8.53 -12.22 -17.85
CA SER A 252 -8.51 -13.51 -17.16
C SER A 252 -9.93 -14.08 -17.05
N LEU A 253 -10.15 -15.24 -17.68
CA LEU A 253 -11.42 -15.98 -17.62
C LEU A 253 -11.83 -16.44 -16.20
N LEU A 254 -10.92 -16.35 -15.24
CA LEU A 254 -11.20 -16.68 -13.83
C LEU A 254 -11.91 -15.54 -13.10
N LEU A 255 -11.84 -14.32 -13.65
CA LEU A 255 -12.43 -13.12 -13.09
C LEU A 255 -13.75 -12.82 -13.81
N LYS A 256 -14.77 -12.48 -13.02
CA LYS A 256 -16.08 -12.09 -13.54
C LYS A 256 -16.06 -10.62 -13.93
N GLU A 257 -16.94 -10.25 -14.86
CA GLU A 257 -17.22 -8.85 -15.17
C GLU A 257 -17.58 -8.06 -13.90
N ALA A 258 -17.08 -6.83 -13.83
CA ALA A 258 -17.25 -5.96 -12.68
C ALA A 258 -17.56 -4.53 -13.12
N VAL A 259 -18.32 -3.81 -12.31
CA VAL A 259 -18.55 -2.38 -12.46
C VAL A 259 -17.61 -1.67 -11.49
N VAL A 260 -16.78 -0.76 -12.00
CA VAL A 260 -15.77 -0.03 -11.23
C VAL A 260 -15.95 1.47 -11.42
N GLU A 261 -15.59 2.25 -10.40
CA GLU A 261 -15.57 3.71 -10.46
C GLU A 261 -14.27 4.23 -11.08
N GLY A 262 -14.20 5.54 -11.37
CA GLY A 262 -13.01 6.21 -11.92
C GLY A 262 -11.72 5.95 -11.14
N ASP A 263 -11.80 5.86 -9.81
CA ASP A 263 -10.63 5.62 -8.95
C ASP A 263 -10.10 4.17 -9.02
N SER A 264 -10.88 3.27 -9.62
CA SER A 264 -10.59 1.84 -9.74
C SER A 264 -10.31 1.40 -11.19
N ILE A 265 -10.09 2.37 -12.08
CA ILE A 265 -9.70 2.14 -13.48
C ILE A 265 -8.50 2.99 -13.86
N LEU A 266 -7.60 2.40 -14.65
CA LEU A 266 -6.40 3.06 -15.16
C LEU A 266 -6.25 2.79 -16.65
N PRO A 267 -5.76 3.76 -17.42
CA PRO A 267 -5.25 3.51 -18.75
C PRO A 267 -4.14 2.44 -18.73
N PRO A 268 -3.94 1.71 -19.84
CA PRO A 268 -2.89 0.70 -19.90
C PRO A 268 -1.52 1.37 -19.74
N LEU A 269 -0.72 0.87 -18.80
CA LEU A 269 0.63 1.39 -18.49
C LEU A 269 1.60 1.29 -19.69
N ARG A 270 1.22 0.54 -20.73
CA ARG A 270 1.91 0.44 -22.00
C ARG A 270 0.88 0.59 -23.12
N THR A 271 1.06 1.61 -23.96
CA THR A 271 0.46 1.63 -25.29
C THR A 271 1.26 0.66 -26.15
N ASP A 272 0.84 -0.60 -26.20
CA ASP A 272 1.27 -1.44 -27.32
C ASP A 272 0.76 -0.73 -28.59
N PRO A 273 1.63 -0.41 -29.56
CA PRO A 273 1.16 0.14 -30.82
C PRO A 273 0.19 -0.87 -31.41
N THR A 274 -1.07 -0.44 -31.48
CA THR A 274 -2.17 -0.90 -32.33
C THR A 274 -1.81 -2.06 -33.24
N GLY A 275 -2.56 -3.16 -33.09
CA GLY A 275 -2.61 -4.23 -34.08
C GLY A 275 -2.65 -3.66 -35.50
N SER A 276 -1.57 -3.91 -36.23
CA SER A 276 -1.44 -3.52 -37.63
C SER A 276 -2.47 -4.29 -38.43
N SER A 277 -3.44 -3.54 -38.94
CA SER A 277 -4.40 -3.94 -39.96
C SER A 277 -3.68 -4.66 -41.11
N ASP A 278 -4.01 -5.93 -41.33
CA ASP A 278 -3.65 -6.64 -42.54
C ASP A 278 -4.30 -5.93 -43.73
N SER A 279 -3.50 -5.20 -44.50
CA SER A 279 -3.88 -4.68 -45.82
C SER A 279 -3.01 -5.40 -46.84
N ASP A 280 -3.63 -6.33 -47.56
CA ASP A 280 -3.05 -7.02 -48.69
C ASP A 280 -2.75 -6.04 -49.83
N SER A 281 -1.46 -5.90 -50.17
CA SER A 281 -1.06 -5.39 -51.48
C SER A 281 0.18 -6.16 -51.95
N GLY A 282 -0.02 -7.08 -52.88
CA GLY A 282 1.07 -7.73 -53.59
C GLY A 282 1.65 -6.82 -54.67
N ASP A 283 2.97 -6.84 -54.82
CA ASP A 283 3.61 -6.80 -56.13
C ASP A 283 5.05 -7.34 -56.04
N ALA A 284 5.55 -7.80 -57.18
CA ALA A 284 6.55 -8.83 -57.37
C ALA A 284 8.03 -8.38 -57.52
N ASP A 285 8.92 -9.40 -57.45
CA ASP A 285 10.31 -9.52 -57.96
C ASP A 285 11.39 -8.63 -57.29
N ASP A 286 12.64 -9.01 -56.98
CA ASP A 286 13.60 -10.08 -57.35
C ASP A 286 14.81 -10.01 -56.33
N PRO A 287 15.94 -10.76 -56.39
CA PRO A 287 16.40 -11.60 -55.29
C PRO A 287 17.85 -11.33 -54.81
N SER A 288 18.24 -11.75 -53.62
CA SER A 288 19.66 -11.99 -53.34
C SER A 288 19.88 -13.06 -52.27
N TYR A 289 20.30 -14.24 -52.73
CA TYR A 289 21.15 -15.26 -52.08
C TYR A 289 20.82 -15.64 -50.62
N ALA A 290 20.47 -16.88 -50.28
CA ALA A 290 21.18 -18.10 -50.63
C ALA A 290 20.25 -19.32 -50.59
N ARG A 291 20.36 -20.17 -51.63
CA ARG A 291 19.82 -21.53 -51.60
C ARG A 291 20.76 -22.47 -50.85
N VAL A 292 20.21 -23.26 -49.94
CA VAL A 292 20.75 -24.59 -49.58
C VAL A 292 19.62 -25.60 -49.72
N VAL A 293 19.65 -26.27 -50.87
CA VAL A 293 19.31 -27.66 -51.17
C VAL A 293 18.47 -28.42 -50.13
N GLU A 294 17.25 -28.77 -50.52
CA GLU A 294 16.52 -29.93 -49.99
C GLU A 294 17.19 -31.24 -50.43
N PRO A 295 17.14 -32.30 -49.59
CA PRO A 295 16.88 -33.65 -50.05
C PRO A 295 15.40 -33.98 -49.87
N SER A 296 14.78 -34.37 -50.98
CA SER A 296 13.41 -34.88 -51.06
C SER A 296 13.27 -36.25 -50.38
N ALA A 297 12.04 -36.48 -49.89
CA ALA A 297 11.37 -37.74 -49.58
C ALA A 297 11.86 -38.58 -48.37
N ALA A 298 11.06 -38.54 -47.31
CA ALA A 298 10.65 -39.76 -46.61
C ALA A 298 9.20 -39.63 -46.12
N ASP A 299 8.50 -40.74 -46.28
CA ASP A 299 7.06 -40.97 -46.23
C ASP A 299 6.40 -40.67 -44.88
N HIS A 300 5.08 -40.45 -44.94
CA HIS A 300 4.22 -40.25 -43.77
C HIS A 300 4.18 -41.50 -42.87
N GLY A 301 4.93 -41.46 -41.77
CA GLY A 301 4.77 -42.36 -40.63
C GLY A 301 3.80 -41.78 -39.61
N THR A 302 2.55 -42.27 -39.63
CA THR A 302 1.47 -42.01 -38.67
C THR A 302 1.93 -41.69 -37.24
N CYS A 303 1.73 -40.43 -36.80
CA CYS A 303 1.75 -40.03 -35.40
C CYS A 303 0.54 -39.14 -35.12
N SER A 304 -0.15 -39.40 -34.01
CA SER A 304 -1.50 -38.88 -33.72
C SER A 304 -1.64 -37.38 -33.94
N SER A 305 -2.75 -36.97 -34.56
CA SER A 305 -3.12 -35.59 -34.93
C SER A 305 -3.22 -34.56 -33.78
N ALA A 306 -2.74 -34.88 -32.57
CA ALA A 306 -2.84 -34.04 -31.38
C ALA A 306 -1.50 -33.47 -30.90
N PHE A 307 -0.37 -34.06 -31.28
CA PHE A 307 0.96 -33.55 -30.90
C PHE A 307 1.44 -32.55 -31.97
N ALA A 308 1.82 -31.35 -31.54
CA ALA A 308 2.16 -30.17 -32.37
C ALA A 308 0.99 -29.28 -32.88
N GLY A 309 -0.23 -29.40 -32.32
CA GLY A 309 -1.35 -28.50 -32.68
C GLY A 309 -1.12 -26.99 -32.43
N TRP A 310 -0.13 -26.65 -31.59
CA TRP A 310 0.31 -25.28 -31.34
C TRP A 310 1.14 -24.68 -32.50
N GLU A 311 1.65 -25.49 -33.42
CA GLU A 311 2.44 -25.03 -34.57
C GLU A 311 1.59 -24.26 -35.60
N VAL A 312 0.29 -24.56 -35.65
CA VAL A 312 -0.71 -23.82 -36.44
C VAL A 312 -0.71 -22.32 -36.09
N HIS A 313 -0.33 -22.00 -34.84
CA HIS A 313 -0.37 -20.64 -34.32
C HIS A 313 1.01 -19.96 -34.27
N THR A 314 2.10 -20.64 -34.67
CA THR A 314 3.48 -20.15 -34.45
C THR A 314 4.40 -20.17 -35.67
N ARG A 315 3.83 -20.16 -36.90
CA ARG A 315 4.58 -20.13 -38.19
C ARG A 315 5.72 -21.18 -38.27
N GLY A 316 5.58 -22.30 -37.56
CA GLY A 316 6.55 -23.40 -37.54
C GLY A 316 7.89 -23.10 -36.84
N ILE A 317 7.99 -22.04 -36.03
CA ILE A 317 9.25 -21.70 -35.35
C ILE A 317 9.61 -22.76 -34.29
N GLY A 318 8.63 -23.25 -33.54
CA GLY A 318 8.89 -24.23 -32.48
C GLY A 318 9.26 -25.62 -33.00
N SER A 319 8.65 -26.12 -34.09
CA SER A 319 9.09 -27.37 -34.75
C SER A 319 10.53 -27.24 -35.23
N ARG A 320 10.86 -26.11 -35.87
CA ARG A 320 12.22 -25.85 -36.36
C ARG A 320 13.24 -25.81 -35.23
N LEU A 321 12.89 -25.22 -34.09
CA LEU A 321 13.77 -25.20 -32.93
C LEU A 321 13.95 -26.58 -32.32
N LEU A 322 12.87 -27.36 -32.18
CA LEU A 322 12.92 -28.74 -31.69
C LEU A 322 13.81 -29.60 -32.58
N ALA A 323 13.62 -29.54 -33.91
CA ALA A 323 14.45 -30.25 -34.87
C ALA A 323 15.93 -29.84 -34.77
N LYS A 324 16.21 -28.53 -34.61
CA LYS A 324 17.58 -28.00 -34.42
C LYS A 324 18.24 -28.52 -33.14
N MET A 325 17.46 -28.82 -32.11
CA MET A 325 17.91 -29.38 -30.84
C MET A 325 17.94 -30.93 -30.83
N GLY A 326 17.74 -31.56 -31.99
CA GLY A 326 17.83 -33.02 -32.16
C GLY A 326 16.54 -33.78 -31.83
N TYR A 327 15.38 -33.12 -31.84
CA TYR A 327 14.08 -33.78 -31.72
C TYR A 327 13.70 -34.43 -33.05
N GLU A 328 13.46 -35.74 -33.04
CA GLU A 328 12.85 -36.46 -34.15
C GLU A 328 11.34 -36.60 -33.89
N PHE A 329 10.52 -36.27 -34.90
CA PHE A 329 9.07 -36.28 -34.76
C PHE A 329 8.56 -37.66 -34.33
N GLY A 330 7.81 -37.70 -33.22
CA GLY A 330 7.28 -38.96 -32.65
C GLY A 330 8.26 -39.71 -31.74
N LYS A 331 9.46 -39.18 -31.49
CA LYS A 331 10.44 -39.74 -30.54
C LYS A 331 10.67 -38.82 -29.33
N GLY A 332 11.43 -39.31 -28.36
CA GLY A 332 11.85 -38.56 -27.19
C GLY A 332 12.97 -37.58 -27.49
N LEU A 333 13.03 -36.46 -26.79
CA LEU A 333 14.18 -35.55 -26.84
C LEU A 333 15.40 -36.17 -26.13
N GLY A 334 16.58 -36.14 -26.75
CA GLY A 334 17.84 -36.60 -26.15
C GLY A 334 18.73 -37.38 -27.11
N ARG A 335 20.02 -37.52 -26.78
CA ARG A 335 21.05 -38.15 -27.64
C ARG A 335 20.74 -39.57 -28.14
N HIS A 336 19.88 -40.30 -27.43
CA HIS A 336 19.43 -41.66 -27.75
C HIS A 336 17.90 -41.78 -27.89
N ALA A 337 17.21 -40.65 -28.10
CA ALA A 337 15.74 -40.58 -28.13
C ALA A 337 15.03 -41.08 -26.86
N GLU A 338 15.68 -40.99 -25.70
CA GLU A 338 15.19 -41.46 -24.39
C GLU A 338 14.13 -40.56 -23.74
N GLY A 339 13.91 -39.36 -24.28
CA GLY A 339 12.93 -38.41 -23.75
C GLY A 339 11.50 -38.97 -23.79
N ARG A 340 10.65 -38.41 -22.94
CA ARG A 340 9.23 -38.81 -22.92
C ARG A 340 8.52 -38.31 -24.17
N VAL A 341 7.94 -39.25 -24.92
CA VAL A 341 7.17 -38.96 -26.14
C VAL A 341 5.79 -38.39 -25.82
N GLU A 342 5.18 -38.88 -24.74
CA GLU A 342 3.82 -38.47 -24.36
C GLU A 342 3.81 -37.25 -23.43
N PRO A 343 2.99 -36.24 -23.73
CA PRO A 343 2.76 -35.11 -22.83
C PRO A 343 2.37 -35.56 -21.41
N ILE A 344 2.94 -34.88 -20.41
CA ILE A 344 2.63 -35.16 -19.01
C ILE A 344 1.22 -34.65 -18.72
N HIS A 345 0.31 -35.57 -18.38
CA HIS A 345 -1.05 -35.22 -18.02
C HIS A 345 -1.08 -34.55 -16.64
N ALA A 346 -1.61 -33.34 -16.58
CA ALA A 346 -1.82 -32.64 -15.32
C ALA A 346 -2.99 -33.28 -14.56
N VAL A 347 -2.71 -34.00 -13.48
CA VAL A 347 -3.74 -34.55 -12.59
C VAL A 347 -4.11 -33.47 -11.57
N VAL A 348 -5.32 -32.93 -11.66
CA VAL A 348 -5.83 -31.95 -10.69
C VAL A 348 -6.11 -32.66 -9.37
N LEU A 349 -5.34 -32.31 -8.34
CA LEU A 349 -5.51 -32.85 -6.99
C LEU A 349 -6.62 -32.11 -6.22
N PRO A 350 -7.31 -32.79 -5.27
CA PRO A 350 -8.33 -32.16 -4.44
C PRO A 350 -7.77 -30.97 -3.63
N ARG A 351 -8.48 -29.85 -3.63
CA ARG A 351 -8.09 -28.65 -2.87
C ARG A 351 -8.08 -28.91 -1.36
N GLY A 352 -7.08 -28.39 -0.65
CA GLY A 352 -6.99 -28.43 0.81
C GLY A 352 -6.44 -29.73 1.42
N LYS A 353 -5.79 -30.60 0.62
CA LYS A 353 -5.17 -31.84 1.10
C LYS A 353 -3.67 -31.86 0.81
N SER A 354 -2.88 -32.47 1.68
CA SER A 354 -1.43 -32.65 1.47
C SER A 354 -1.15 -33.62 0.32
N LEU A 355 0.03 -33.50 -0.28
CA LEU A 355 0.46 -34.39 -1.37
C LEU A 355 0.48 -35.86 -0.92
N ASP A 356 0.88 -36.14 0.32
CA ASP A 356 0.89 -37.48 0.90
C ASP A 356 -0.52 -38.09 0.97
N GLN A 357 -1.52 -37.28 1.36
CA GLN A 357 -2.91 -37.71 1.42
C GLN A 357 -3.49 -37.92 0.02
N CYS A 358 -3.06 -37.12 -0.96
CA CYS A 358 -3.45 -37.27 -2.36
C CYS A 358 -2.87 -38.55 -2.99
N ALA A 359 -1.60 -38.85 -2.71
CA ALA A 359 -0.96 -40.10 -3.13
C ALA A 359 -1.67 -41.32 -2.51
N GLU A 360 -2.01 -41.24 -1.22
CA GLU A 360 -2.72 -42.32 -0.52
C GLU A 360 -4.14 -42.58 -1.10
N ILE A 361 -4.86 -41.52 -1.51
CA ILE A 361 -6.17 -41.63 -2.18
C ILE A 361 -6.03 -42.31 -3.55
N LEU A 362 -4.97 -42.00 -4.31
CA LEU A 362 -4.71 -42.60 -5.62
C LEU A 362 -4.31 -44.08 -5.49
N HIS A 363 -3.51 -44.45 -4.49
CA HIS A 363 -3.15 -45.84 -4.19
C HIS A 363 -4.34 -46.68 -3.68
N LYS A 364 -5.27 -46.07 -2.93
CA LYS A 364 -6.50 -46.73 -2.47
C LYS A 364 -7.47 -47.00 -3.63
N ARG A 365 -7.59 -46.08 -4.58
CA ARG A 365 -8.41 -46.25 -5.79
C ARG A 365 -7.90 -47.37 -6.70
N THR A 366 -6.58 -47.51 -6.85
CA THR A 366 -5.98 -48.57 -7.68
C THR A 366 -6.12 -49.98 -7.08
N LYS A 367 -6.24 -50.11 -5.74
CA LYS A 367 -6.50 -51.39 -5.07
C LYS A 367 -7.98 -51.78 -5.00
N GLY A 368 -8.91 -50.86 -5.22
CA GLY A 368 -10.37 -51.10 -5.12
C GLY A 368 -11.03 -51.72 -6.36
N SER A 369 -10.29 -51.92 -7.47
CA SER A 369 -10.88 -52.31 -8.76
C SER A 369 -10.90 -53.82 -9.06
N LYS A 370 -10.55 -54.69 -8.09
CA LYS A 370 -10.62 -56.15 -8.26
C LYS A 370 -11.21 -56.83 -7.01
N ALA A 371 -12.54 -56.85 -6.90
CA ALA A 371 -13.33 -57.92 -6.25
C ALA A 371 -14.82 -57.58 -6.34
N GLY A 372 -15.59 -58.43 -7.01
CA GLY A 372 -17.04 -58.35 -7.09
C GLY A 372 -17.75 -58.80 -5.83
N ILE A 373 -18.92 -58.18 -5.60
CA ILE A 373 -20.18 -58.71 -5.06
C ILE A 373 -20.07 -59.83 -4.00
N GLN A 374 -20.50 -59.55 -2.75
CA GLN A 374 -21.59 -60.29 -2.07
C GLN A 374 -21.98 -59.72 -0.67
N ARG A 375 -23.30 -59.48 -0.53
CA ARG A 375 -24.26 -59.53 0.61
C ARG A 375 -23.90 -58.97 2.03
N PRO A 376 -24.90 -58.41 2.75
CA PRO A 376 -24.69 -57.84 4.08
C PRO A 376 -24.81 -58.91 5.18
N PRO A 377 -24.11 -58.76 6.32
CA PRO A 377 -24.57 -59.38 7.55
C PRO A 377 -24.78 -58.39 8.71
N LYS A 378 -25.92 -58.63 9.36
CA LYS A 378 -26.39 -58.34 10.72
C LYS A 378 -25.41 -57.72 11.73
N CYS A 379 -25.97 -56.79 12.52
CA CYS A 379 -25.45 -56.37 13.82
C CYS A 379 -25.19 -57.55 14.78
N PRO A 380 -24.16 -57.42 15.63
CA PRO A 380 -24.34 -57.71 17.04
C PRO A 380 -23.86 -56.56 17.96
N ARG A 381 -24.28 -56.69 19.21
CA ARG A 381 -24.34 -55.71 20.30
C ARG A 381 -22.97 -55.31 20.89
N ARG A 382 -23.00 -54.14 21.56
CA ARG A 382 -22.18 -53.67 22.72
C ARG A 382 -20.89 -54.45 23.06
N GLY A 383 -19.77 -53.72 23.02
CA GLY A 383 -18.52 -54.05 23.72
C GLY A 383 -17.70 -52.76 23.96
N VAL A 384 -17.38 -52.50 25.22
CA VAL A 384 -16.58 -51.37 25.73
C VAL A 384 -15.11 -51.54 25.33
N GLY A 385 -14.42 -50.48 24.88
CA GLY A 385 -12.97 -50.56 24.65
C GLY A 385 -12.25 -49.32 24.06
N ARG A 386 -11.63 -48.55 24.98
CA ARG A 386 -10.34 -47.82 24.90
C ARG A 386 -10.19 -46.57 24.00
N PRO A 387 -9.76 -45.41 24.56
CA PRO A 387 -9.41 -44.22 23.77
C PRO A 387 -8.03 -44.36 23.09
N PRO A 388 -7.76 -43.60 22.01
CA PRO A 388 -6.51 -43.65 21.25
C PRO A 388 -5.29 -43.21 22.09
N PRO A 389 -4.06 -43.61 21.71
CA PRO A 389 -2.86 -43.27 22.46
C PRO A 389 -2.63 -41.76 22.42
N ARG A 390 -2.39 -41.17 23.61
CA ARG A 390 -2.10 -39.75 23.81
C ARG A 390 -0.84 -39.36 23.03
N SER A 391 -0.93 -38.29 22.26
CA SER A 391 0.20 -37.70 21.54
C SER A 391 1.04 -36.86 22.51
N VAL A 392 2.33 -36.69 22.24
CA VAL A 392 3.25 -35.85 23.06
C VAL A 392 2.71 -34.42 23.21
N PHE A 393 1.91 -33.96 22.25
CA PHE A 393 1.22 -32.67 22.27
C PHE A 393 0.04 -32.61 23.25
N ASP A 394 -0.63 -33.73 23.55
CA ASP A 394 -1.67 -33.79 24.58
C ASP A 394 -1.06 -33.66 25.98
N PHE A 395 0.13 -34.23 26.18
CA PHE A 395 0.88 -34.13 27.43
C PHE A 395 1.40 -32.71 27.68
N LEU A 396 1.88 -32.03 26.64
CA LEU A 396 2.31 -30.62 26.73
C LEU A 396 1.14 -29.68 27.04
N ASN A 397 -0.03 -29.93 26.44
CA ASN A 397 -1.24 -29.15 26.71
C ASN A 397 -1.74 -29.35 28.15
N GLU A 398 -1.66 -30.58 28.68
CA GLU A 398 -2.05 -30.91 30.06
C GLU A 398 -1.08 -30.32 31.11
N LYS A 399 0.23 -30.24 30.80
CA LYS A 399 1.26 -29.67 31.68
C LYS A 399 1.34 -28.14 31.65
N LEU A 400 0.88 -27.48 30.58
CA LEU A 400 0.80 -26.02 30.50
C LEU A 400 -0.47 -25.47 31.17
N GLN A 401 -1.56 -26.25 31.21
CA GLN A 401 -2.84 -25.84 31.82
C GLN A 401 -2.92 -26.10 33.34
N SER A 402 -2.04 -26.93 33.90
CA SER A 402 -2.07 -27.32 35.33
C SER A 402 -1.20 -26.45 36.25
N ARG A 403 -0.60 -25.36 35.75
CA ARG A 403 0.24 -24.45 36.55
C ARG A 403 -0.32 -23.03 36.60
N ALA A 404 -1.54 -22.89 37.08
CA ALA A 404 -2.05 -21.65 37.66
C ALA A 404 -2.74 -22.00 38.99
N PRO A 405 -2.23 -21.55 40.16
CA PRO A 405 -2.91 -21.80 41.41
C PRO A 405 -4.14 -20.89 41.53
N ALA A 406 -5.23 -21.48 42.00
CA ALA A 406 -6.48 -20.83 42.31
C ALA A 406 -6.36 -19.79 43.44
N THR A 407 -6.87 -18.58 43.18
CA THR A 407 -7.36 -17.62 44.18
C THR A 407 -8.68 -17.06 43.66
N LEU A 408 -9.62 -16.86 44.58
CA LEU A 408 -11.07 -16.92 44.40
C LEU A 408 -11.69 -15.67 43.72
N GLU A 409 -12.60 -15.94 42.77
CA GLU A 409 -13.89 -15.31 42.46
C GLU A 409 -14.05 -13.76 42.47
N ALA A 410 -14.29 -13.19 41.28
CA ALA A 410 -15.50 -12.40 40.98
C ALA A 410 -15.72 -12.26 39.45
N GLY A 411 -16.73 -12.99 38.96
CA GLY A 411 -17.40 -13.01 37.65
C GLY A 411 -16.95 -12.10 36.49
N VAL A 412 -16.50 -12.74 35.40
CA VAL A 412 -16.77 -12.27 34.03
C VAL A 412 -17.11 -13.47 33.15
N ALA A 413 -18.31 -13.43 32.58
CA ALA A 413 -18.83 -14.41 31.63
C ALA A 413 -17.93 -14.54 30.39
N SER A 414 -17.83 -15.76 29.87
CA SER A 414 -17.09 -16.09 28.64
C SER A 414 -17.63 -15.33 27.42
N PRO A 415 -16.77 -14.82 26.51
CA PRO A 415 -17.23 -14.44 25.18
C PRO A 415 -17.23 -15.67 24.28
N GLY A 416 -18.43 -16.17 24.01
CA GLY A 416 -18.70 -17.09 22.91
C GLY A 416 -18.39 -16.45 21.55
N ARG A 417 -18.16 -17.33 20.57
CA ARG A 417 -18.08 -17.11 19.12
C ARG A 417 -18.30 -15.67 18.65
N ARG A 418 -17.19 -14.98 18.37
CA ARG A 418 -17.18 -13.70 17.68
C ARG A 418 -17.31 -13.89 16.18
N GLY A 419 -18.36 -13.32 15.61
CA GLY A 419 -18.55 -13.19 14.18
C GLY A 419 -17.54 -12.23 13.58
N SER A 420 -17.28 -12.38 12.28
CA SER A 420 -16.29 -11.64 11.48
C SER A 420 -16.42 -10.10 11.45
N LYS A 421 -17.36 -9.50 12.20
CA LYS A 421 -17.61 -8.04 12.26
C LYS A 421 -16.89 -7.31 13.40
N GLU A 422 -16.34 -8.01 14.40
CA GLU A 422 -15.69 -7.35 15.57
C GLU A 422 -14.24 -6.90 15.34
N THR A 423 -13.59 -7.32 14.26
CA THR A 423 -12.25 -6.83 13.91
C THR A 423 -12.24 -5.33 13.59
N TYR A 424 -13.37 -4.80 13.11
CA TYR A 424 -13.48 -3.40 12.67
C TYR A 424 -13.64 -2.39 13.82
N HIS A 425 -13.97 -2.85 15.04
CA HIS A 425 -14.07 -1.97 16.23
C HIS A 425 -12.77 -1.93 17.05
N ALA A 426 -11.86 -2.89 16.85
CA ALA A 426 -10.56 -2.89 17.53
C ALA A 426 -9.68 -1.70 17.09
N SER A 427 -9.73 -1.31 15.81
CA SER A 427 -8.99 -0.16 15.28
C SER A 427 -9.53 1.18 15.83
N LYS A 428 -10.85 1.36 15.91
CA LYS A 428 -11.47 2.56 16.53
C LYS A 428 -11.15 2.66 18.02
N SER A 429 -11.16 1.53 18.74
CA SER A 429 -10.78 1.48 20.15
C SER A 429 -9.29 1.77 20.36
N ALA A 430 -8.42 1.29 19.48
CA ALA A 430 -6.99 1.55 19.53
C ALA A 430 -6.65 3.01 19.23
N LYS A 431 -7.27 3.62 18.20
CA LYS A 431 -7.12 5.06 17.91
C LYS A 431 -7.54 5.91 19.09
N ARG A 432 -8.71 5.63 19.69
CA ARG A 432 -9.18 6.34 20.89
C ARG A 432 -8.22 6.18 22.07
N ALA A 433 -7.66 4.99 22.27
CA ALA A 433 -6.68 4.74 23.33
C ALA A 433 -5.37 5.52 23.09
N LEU A 434 -4.91 5.62 21.84
CA LEU A 434 -3.72 6.39 21.46
C LEU A 434 -3.94 7.89 21.67
N SER A 435 -5.07 8.44 21.21
CA SER A 435 -5.43 9.85 21.44
C SER A 435 -5.55 10.19 22.93
N LEU A 436 -6.08 9.28 23.75
CA LEU A 436 -6.13 9.48 25.21
C LEU A 436 -4.74 9.48 25.85
N ARG A 437 -3.80 8.67 25.34
CA ARG A 437 -2.42 8.66 25.83
C ARG A 437 -1.69 9.95 25.48
N LEU A 438 -1.83 10.45 24.24
CA LEU A 438 -1.28 11.75 23.82
C LEU A 438 -1.75 12.86 24.75
N PHE A 439 -3.06 12.99 24.94
CA PHE A 439 -3.64 14.00 25.83
C PHE A 439 -3.14 13.87 27.29
N GLN A 440 -2.94 12.65 27.80
CA GLN A 440 -2.39 12.43 29.13
C GLN A 440 -0.91 12.83 29.22
N THR A 441 -0.13 12.58 28.17
CA THR A 441 1.29 12.96 28.09
C THR A 441 1.43 14.48 27.97
N GLU A 442 0.66 15.14 27.10
CA GLU A 442 0.61 16.61 26.97
C GLU A 442 0.31 17.27 28.32
N LYS A 443 -0.70 16.76 29.05
CA LYS A 443 -1.03 17.28 30.40
C LYS A 443 0.13 17.12 31.40
N LYS A 444 0.91 16.03 31.31
CA LYS A 444 2.11 15.84 32.14
C LYS A 444 3.23 16.79 31.73
N ILE A 445 3.40 17.05 30.43
CA ILE A 445 4.36 18.03 29.91
C ILE A 445 4.03 19.42 30.43
N GLU A 446 2.76 19.86 30.34
CA GLU A 446 2.33 21.13 30.90
C GLU A 446 2.57 21.23 32.42
N GLN A 447 2.36 20.13 33.14
CA GLN A 447 2.63 20.05 34.58
C GLN A 447 4.12 20.19 34.86
N ALA A 448 4.97 19.42 34.18
CA ALA A 448 6.43 19.48 34.32
C ALA A 448 6.97 20.87 33.96
N GLN A 449 6.46 21.50 32.89
CA GLN A 449 6.81 22.87 32.52
C GLN A 449 6.40 23.88 33.60
N ARG A 450 5.21 23.73 34.21
CA ARG A 450 4.78 24.58 35.35
C ARG A 450 5.68 24.40 36.56
N ASP A 451 6.10 23.17 36.85
CA ASP A 451 6.98 22.85 37.96
C ASP A 451 8.41 23.40 37.73
N ILE A 452 8.95 23.28 36.51
CA ILE A 452 10.21 23.91 36.09
C ILE A 452 10.17 25.42 36.31
N ARG A 453 9.10 26.10 35.83
CA ARG A 453 8.93 27.55 36.05
C ARG A 453 8.85 27.90 37.53
N GLY A 454 8.20 27.05 38.34
CA GLY A 454 8.12 27.20 39.79
C GLY A 454 9.49 27.09 40.47
N ILE A 455 10.28 26.08 40.10
CA ILE A 455 11.63 25.84 40.61
C ILE A 455 12.57 26.97 40.20
N GLN A 456 12.51 27.44 38.95
CA GLN A 456 13.28 28.60 38.47
C GLN A 456 12.98 29.87 39.28
N LYS A 457 11.70 30.15 39.56
CA LYS A 457 11.32 31.28 40.44
C LYS A 457 11.79 31.09 41.89
N ALA A 458 11.83 29.86 42.40
CA ALA A 458 12.38 29.57 43.72
C ALA A 458 13.91 29.74 43.75
N LEU A 459 14.60 29.35 42.68
CA LEU A 459 16.05 29.57 42.51
C LEU A 459 16.38 31.04 42.53
N ALA A 460 15.71 31.84 41.69
CA ALA A 460 15.93 33.29 41.60
C ALA A 460 15.76 34.02 42.95
N ARG A 461 14.92 33.51 43.85
CA ARG A 461 14.70 34.06 45.20
C ARG A 461 15.76 33.64 46.22
N ASN A 462 16.40 32.49 46.02
CA ASN A 462 17.36 31.92 46.97
C ASN A 462 18.83 32.11 46.55
N THR A 463 19.09 32.55 45.31
CA THR A 463 20.42 32.88 44.82
C THR A 463 21.10 33.90 45.75
N GLY A 464 22.27 33.55 46.27
CA GLY A 464 23.09 34.42 47.11
C GLY A 464 22.76 34.44 48.61
N ARG A 465 21.64 33.84 49.08
CA ARG A 465 21.30 33.80 50.53
C ARG A 465 21.52 32.44 51.17
N HIS A 466 21.16 31.37 50.47
CA HIS A 466 21.21 30.01 51.02
C HIS A 466 21.81 29.04 50.00
N SER A 467 23.13 28.86 50.06
CA SER A 467 23.92 28.05 49.11
C SER A 467 23.42 26.60 49.02
N VAL A 468 23.17 25.95 50.15
CA VAL A 468 22.74 24.54 50.18
C VAL A 468 21.35 24.34 49.55
N THR A 469 20.39 25.22 49.84
CA THR A 469 19.05 25.14 49.22
C THR A 469 19.07 25.52 47.75
N ALA A 470 19.95 26.44 47.33
CA ALA A 470 20.13 26.76 45.92
C ALA A 470 20.67 25.54 45.15
N ALA A 471 21.67 24.83 45.70
CA ALA A 471 22.18 23.59 45.13
C ALA A 471 21.11 22.49 45.01
N GLN A 472 20.30 22.27 46.06
CA GLN A 472 19.18 21.32 46.03
C GLN A 472 18.10 21.69 44.99
N LEU A 473 17.82 22.98 44.82
CA LEU A 473 16.87 23.46 43.81
C LEU A 473 17.43 23.32 42.38
N GLN A 474 18.74 23.49 42.18
CA GLN A 474 19.41 23.26 40.90
C GLN A 474 19.36 21.76 40.53
N GLU A 475 19.62 20.87 41.48
CA GLU A 475 19.49 19.42 41.26
C GLU A 475 18.05 19.04 40.90
N ARG A 476 17.05 19.60 41.59
CA ARG A 476 15.63 19.41 41.26
C ARG A 476 15.27 19.96 39.89
N LEU A 477 15.82 21.10 39.49
CA LEU A 477 15.62 21.68 38.17
C LEU A 477 16.15 20.74 37.08
N ALA A 478 17.38 20.24 37.24
CA ALA A 478 17.97 19.29 36.31
C ALA A 478 17.18 17.98 36.24
N GLY A 479 16.63 17.50 37.36
CA GLY A 479 15.72 16.36 37.40
C GLY A 479 14.42 16.59 36.62
N ALA A 480 13.77 17.74 36.84
CA ALA A 480 12.54 18.10 36.15
C ALA A 480 12.75 18.34 34.64
N GLN A 481 13.90 18.90 34.24
CA GLN A 481 14.28 19.05 32.83
C GLN A 481 14.47 17.69 32.15
N ARG A 482 15.12 16.72 32.82
CA ARG A 482 15.22 15.34 32.29
C ARG A 482 13.87 14.65 32.16
N GLU A 483 12.97 14.85 33.13
CA GLU A 483 11.60 14.31 33.05
C GLU A 483 10.82 14.95 31.91
N LEU A 484 10.95 16.26 31.70
CA LEU A 484 10.35 16.95 30.56
C LEU A 484 10.84 16.37 29.22
N GLY A 485 12.16 16.19 29.06
CA GLY A 485 12.72 15.58 27.85
C GLY A 485 12.22 14.15 27.62
N GLN A 486 12.08 13.34 28.67
CA GLN A 486 11.49 12.00 28.57
C GLN A 486 10.01 12.03 28.14
N LEU A 487 9.24 12.99 28.64
CA LEU A 487 7.83 13.14 28.28
C LEU A 487 7.68 13.66 26.84
N GLN A 488 8.54 14.58 26.40
CA GLN A 488 8.58 15.07 25.02
C GLN A 488 8.96 13.95 24.04
N ALA A 489 9.95 13.12 24.38
CA ALA A 489 10.28 11.94 23.58
C ALA A 489 9.11 10.93 23.51
N GLN A 490 8.36 10.76 24.60
CA GLN A 490 7.15 9.93 24.61
C GLN A 490 6.03 10.52 23.74
N GLU A 491 5.87 11.85 23.74
CA GLU A 491 4.93 12.56 22.89
C GLU A 491 5.28 12.38 21.41
N ALA A 492 6.52 12.66 21.01
CA ALA A 492 7.00 12.47 19.64
C ALA A 492 6.76 11.03 19.16
N GLY A 493 7.09 10.03 19.99
CA GLY A 493 6.84 8.61 19.66
C GLY A 493 5.35 8.30 19.44
N LEU A 494 4.45 8.85 20.27
CA LEU A 494 3.01 8.65 20.11
C LEU A 494 2.45 9.39 18.88
N GLN A 495 2.97 10.57 18.56
CA GLN A 495 2.60 11.31 17.35
C GLN A 495 3.02 10.55 16.08
N LEU A 496 4.24 9.98 16.07
CA LEU A 496 4.71 9.13 14.98
C LEU A 496 3.82 7.90 14.78
N GLU A 497 3.40 7.24 15.87
CA GLU A 497 2.44 6.13 15.79
C GLU A 497 1.09 6.55 15.19
N GLN A 498 0.60 7.76 15.53
CA GLN A 498 -0.62 8.30 14.95
C GLN A 498 -0.49 8.53 13.44
N ARG A 499 0.62 9.12 13.00
CA ARG A 499 0.90 9.36 11.58
C ARG A 499 0.98 8.05 10.81
N LYS A 500 1.70 7.05 11.34
CA LYS A 500 1.75 5.68 10.77
C LYS A 500 0.35 5.05 10.66
N ALA A 501 -0.50 5.24 11.66
CA ALA A 501 -1.87 4.74 11.62
C ALA A 501 -2.74 5.48 10.58
N ASP A 502 -2.49 6.77 10.35
CA ASP A 502 -3.20 7.57 9.36
C ASP A 502 -2.69 7.33 7.95
N THR A 503 -1.40 7.05 7.74
CA THR A 503 -0.88 6.60 6.45
C THR A 503 -1.33 5.18 6.12
N HIS A 504 -1.36 4.28 7.10
CA HIS A 504 -2.00 2.97 6.93
C HIS A 504 -3.47 3.14 6.50
N LYS A 505 -4.20 4.07 7.11
CA LYS A 505 -5.59 4.39 6.72
C LYS A 505 -5.66 4.88 5.26
N LYS A 506 -4.82 5.86 4.87
CA LYS A 506 -4.73 6.35 3.49
C LYS A 506 -4.36 5.27 2.46
N MET A 507 -3.61 4.25 2.87
CA MET A 507 -3.23 3.11 2.02
C MET A 507 -4.28 1.99 1.97
N THR A 508 -5.28 2.00 2.86
CA THR A 508 -6.28 0.93 2.96
C THR A 508 -7.68 1.38 2.62
N GLU A 509 -7.99 2.67 2.77
CA GLU A 509 -9.21 3.30 2.29
C GLU A 509 -8.99 3.79 0.86
N PHE A 510 -9.66 3.14 -0.08
CA PHE A 510 -9.74 3.50 -1.49
C PHE A 510 -11.18 3.30 -1.94
#